data_AF-A0A1I9GAK5-F1
#
_entry.id   AF-A0A1I9GAK5-F1
#
_cell.length_a   1.000
_cell.length_b   1.000
_cell.length_c   1.000
_cell.angle_alpha   90.00
_cell.angle_beta   90.00
_cell.angle_gamma   90.00
#
_symmetry.space_group_name_H-M   'P 1'
#
loop_
_entity.id
_entity.type
_entity.pdbx_description
1 polymer ?
#
loop_
_entity_poly.entity_id
_entity_poly.type
_entity_poly.pdbx_seq_one_letter_code
_entity_poly.pdbx_strand_id
1 'polypeptide(L)'
;TIVDIVSKQTVHVLNSWKSLRSWMDSICDLKETIAISLVRALLPVIILRPQLIAIILNRMKKHVLCDSTVATVLPILLLLLRSSTMRSAVKSDYYSQSFATFSTQALQSMGVETKNTNTELSLEIIGILKRTFSQPANIKSIGIVEAASANQNLVYPTLDLLVTHLATLKQISRSTYIESSKSSTILLEPLSDLVQAVSLLTRISIYGLRNTSTQVVCGKDAKVCQAISELDKLTEFAIEQDVHDLQ
;
A
#
# COMPACT_ATOMS: atom_id res chain seq x y z
N THR A 1 15.34 -14.05 -19.88
CA THR A 1 15.11 -12.81 -19.09
C THR A 1 15.52 -13.05 -17.63
N ILE A 2 15.69 -12.01 -16.79
CA ILE A 2 16.02 -12.19 -15.35
C ILE A 2 14.98 -13.09 -14.66
N VAL A 3 13.71 -12.91 -15.04
CA VAL A 3 12.60 -13.76 -14.59
C VAL A 3 12.89 -15.24 -14.86
N ASP A 4 13.24 -15.61 -16.10
CA ASP A 4 13.52 -17.02 -16.44
C ASP A 4 14.69 -17.63 -15.66
N ILE A 5 15.72 -16.81 -15.38
CA ILE A 5 16.87 -17.24 -14.56
C ILE A 5 16.41 -17.50 -13.13
N VAL A 6 15.66 -16.56 -12.55
CA VAL A 6 15.11 -16.72 -11.20
C VAL A 6 14.16 -17.90 -11.15
N SER A 7 13.29 -18.12 -12.14
CA SER A 7 12.36 -19.27 -12.17
C SER A 7 13.06 -20.61 -12.24
N LYS A 8 14.13 -20.72 -13.06
CA LYS A 8 14.82 -22.00 -13.30
C LYS A 8 15.91 -22.30 -12.28
N GLN A 9 16.48 -21.27 -11.65
CA GLN A 9 17.63 -21.39 -10.75
C GLN A 9 17.39 -20.72 -9.39
N THR A 10 16.13 -20.63 -8.93
CA THR A 10 15.75 -19.92 -7.69
C THR A 10 16.64 -20.27 -6.51
N VAL A 11 16.96 -21.54 -6.33
CA VAL A 11 17.80 -22.05 -5.23
C VAL A 11 19.24 -21.54 -5.33
N HIS A 12 19.84 -21.53 -6.52
CA HIS A 12 21.20 -21.03 -6.72
C HIS A 12 21.28 -19.52 -6.47
N VAL A 13 20.28 -18.77 -6.94
CA VAL A 13 20.18 -17.32 -6.70
C VAL A 13 19.95 -17.03 -5.21
N LEU A 14 19.11 -17.83 -4.53
CA LEU A 14 18.86 -17.72 -3.10
C LEU A 14 20.12 -18.00 -2.26
N ASN A 15 20.96 -18.95 -2.68
CA ASN A 15 22.23 -19.25 -2.03
C ASN A 15 23.28 -18.15 -2.28
N SER A 16 23.19 -17.48 -3.43
CA SER A 16 24.10 -16.40 -3.85
C SER A 16 23.57 -15.00 -3.52
N TRP A 17 22.59 -14.88 -2.62
CA TRP A 17 21.89 -13.62 -2.33
C TRP A 17 22.81 -12.46 -1.91
N LYS A 18 23.98 -12.76 -1.33
CA LYS A 18 24.97 -11.74 -0.92
C LYS A 18 25.42 -10.89 -2.11
N SER A 19 25.52 -11.47 -3.30
CA SER A 19 25.88 -10.75 -4.53
C SER A 19 24.78 -9.77 -4.98
N LEU A 20 23.53 -9.97 -4.54
CA LEU A 20 22.42 -9.07 -4.82
C LEU A 20 22.41 -7.83 -3.92
N ARG A 21 23.22 -7.81 -2.84
CA ARG A 21 23.26 -6.71 -1.87
C ARG A 21 23.58 -5.38 -2.53
N SER A 22 24.61 -5.33 -3.38
CA SER A 22 25.00 -4.10 -4.07
C SER A 22 23.90 -3.59 -5.00
N TRP A 23 23.20 -4.50 -5.68
CA TRP A 23 22.10 -4.14 -6.57
C TRP A 23 20.89 -3.59 -5.81
N MET A 24 20.56 -4.18 -4.66
CA MET A 24 19.47 -3.67 -3.81
C MET A 24 19.84 -2.34 -3.15
N ASP A 25 21.12 -2.10 -2.88
CA ASP A 25 21.59 -0.86 -2.27
C ASP A 25 21.52 0.33 -3.25
N SER A 26 21.71 0.08 -4.55
CA SER A 26 21.61 1.07 -5.63
C SER A 26 20.25 1.10 -6.33
N ILE A 27 19.21 0.46 -5.77
CA ILE A 27 17.93 0.28 -6.48
C ILE A 27 17.23 1.59 -6.84
N CYS A 28 17.39 2.62 -6.01
CA CYS A 28 16.83 3.95 -6.24
C CYS A 28 17.61 4.78 -7.27
N ASP A 29 18.85 4.37 -7.59
CA ASP A 29 19.72 5.07 -8.56
C ASP A 29 19.49 4.57 -9.99
N LEU A 30 18.78 3.44 -10.14
CA LEU A 30 18.42 2.87 -11.43
C LEU A 30 17.22 3.59 -12.05
N LYS A 31 17.10 3.50 -13.38
CA LYS A 31 15.88 3.92 -14.09
C LYS A 31 14.66 3.18 -13.54
N GLU A 32 13.57 3.92 -13.29
CA GLU A 32 12.32 3.43 -12.68
C GLU A 32 11.88 2.05 -13.21
N THR A 33 11.75 1.92 -14.53
CA THR A 33 11.28 0.67 -15.17
C THR A 33 12.20 -0.51 -14.90
N ILE A 34 13.51 -0.27 -14.80
CA ILE A 34 14.52 -1.30 -14.54
C ILE A 34 14.47 -1.68 -13.06
N ALA A 35 14.45 -0.70 -12.16
CA ALA A 35 14.37 -0.92 -10.72
C ALA A 35 13.16 -1.77 -10.33
N ILE A 36 11.97 -1.36 -10.81
CA ILE A 36 10.71 -2.06 -10.52
C ILE A 36 10.75 -3.48 -11.09
N SER A 37 11.22 -3.65 -12.33
CA SER A 37 11.31 -4.98 -12.97
C SER A 37 12.30 -5.90 -12.27
N LEU A 38 13.43 -5.36 -11.79
CA LEU A 38 14.45 -6.11 -11.06
C LEU A 38 13.91 -6.61 -9.71
N VAL A 39 13.31 -5.72 -8.91
CA VAL A 39 12.70 -6.11 -7.63
C VAL A 39 11.58 -7.13 -7.86
N ARG A 40 10.74 -6.89 -8.88
CA ARG A 40 9.67 -7.81 -9.25
C ARG A 40 10.23 -9.20 -9.57
N ALA A 41 11.26 -9.30 -10.41
CA ALA A 41 11.86 -10.58 -10.78
C ALA A 41 12.54 -11.29 -9.60
N LEU A 42 13.20 -10.54 -8.71
CA LEU A 42 13.90 -11.08 -7.54
C LEU A 42 13.00 -11.28 -6.31
N LEU A 43 11.72 -10.96 -6.41
CA LEU A 43 10.77 -11.00 -5.30
C LEU A 43 10.76 -12.34 -4.53
N PRO A 44 10.80 -13.53 -5.17
CA PRO A 44 10.88 -14.81 -4.45
C PRO A 44 12.13 -14.93 -3.57
N VAL A 45 13.26 -14.35 -4.01
CA VAL A 45 14.53 -14.38 -3.28
C VAL A 45 14.54 -13.33 -2.17
N ILE A 46 13.99 -12.15 -2.44
CA ILE A 46 13.91 -11.03 -1.49
C ILE A 46 13.06 -11.43 -0.26
N ILE A 47 11.87 -12.02 -0.48
CA ILE A 47 10.95 -12.40 0.60
C ILE A 47 11.57 -13.43 1.56
N LEU A 48 12.41 -14.32 1.05
CA LEU A 48 13.08 -15.36 1.84
C LEU A 48 14.33 -14.88 2.59
N ARG A 49 14.74 -13.62 2.38
CA ARG A 49 15.96 -13.04 2.94
C ARG A 49 15.65 -11.71 3.63
N PRO A 50 15.39 -11.73 4.95
CA PRO A 50 15.11 -10.52 5.73
C PRO A 50 16.19 -9.43 5.58
N GLN A 51 17.45 -9.82 5.35
CA GLN A 51 18.55 -8.88 5.13
C GLN A 51 18.36 -8.05 3.85
N LEU A 52 17.85 -8.66 2.77
CA LEU A 52 17.56 -7.94 1.51
C LEU A 52 16.37 -6.99 1.71
N ILE A 53 15.33 -7.45 2.41
CA ILE A 53 14.18 -6.61 2.78
C ILE A 53 14.65 -5.38 3.56
N ALA A 54 15.47 -5.57 4.59
CA ALA A 54 15.99 -4.47 5.40
C ALA A 54 16.81 -3.45 4.59
N ILE A 55 17.64 -3.91 3.63
CA ILE A 55 18.38 -3.02 2.72
C ILE A 55 17.39 -2.17 1.91
N ILE A 56 16.40 -2.82 1.29
CA ILE A 56 15.40 -2.14 0.47
C ILE A 56 14.63 -1.12 1.31
N LEU A 57 14.08 -1.51 2.47
CA LEU A 57 13.30 -0.60 3.32
C LEU A 57 14.12 0.59 3.82
N ASN A 58 15.39 0.38 4.19
CA ASN A 58 16.28 1.47 4.58
C ASN A 58 16.52 2.45 3.42
N ARG A 59 16.60 1.96 2.18
CA ARG A 59 16.69 2.82 1.00
C ARG A 59 15.37 3.54 0.72
N MET A 60 14.23 2.85 0.79
CA MET A 60 12.91 3.46 0.57
C MET A 60 12.60 4.56 1.59
N LYS A 61 12.92 4.34 2.87
CA LYS A 61 12.75 5.36 3.94
C LYS A 61 13.45 6.69 3.63
N LYS A 62 14.60 6.65 2.95
CA LYS A 62 15.39 7.83 2.59
C LYS A 62 14.83 8.55 1.36
N HIS A 63 14.22 7.81 0.43
CA HIS A 63 13.86 8.30 -0.91
C HIS A 63 12.36 8.52 -1.11
N VAL A 64 11.50 8.10 -0.17
CA VAL A 64 10.04 8.23 -0.29
C VAL A 64 9.56 9.67 -0.41
N LEU A 65 10.29 10.63 0.18
CA LEU A 65 9.94 12.06 0.14
C LEU A 65 10.59 12.81 -1.02
N CYS A 66 11.37 12.15 -1.88
CA CYS A 66 12.07 12.79 -2.98
C CYS A 66 11.32 12.59 -4.30
N ASP A 67 10.92 13.70 -4.93
CA ASP A 67 10.09 13.70 -6.14
C ASP A 67 10.72 12.94 -7.31
N SER A 68 12.05 12.97 -7.43
CA SER A 68 12.77 12.25 -8.50
C SER A 68 12.76 10.73 -8.35
N THR A 69 12.60 10.22 -7.13
CA THR A 69 12.70 8.78 -6.82
C THR A 69 11.38 8.16 -6.37
N VAL A 70 10.38 8.97 -6.01
CA VAL A 70 9.13 8.47 -5.44
C VAL A 70 8.35 7.58 -6.42
N ALA A 71 8.43 7.87 -7.72
CA ALA A 71 7.86 7.05 -8.79
C ALA A 71 8.46 5.63 -8.84
N THR A 72 9.71 5.46 -8.40
CA THR A 72 10.37 4.15 -8.25
C THR A 72 10.05 3.50 -6.90
N VAL A 73 10.09 4.29 -5.82
CA VAL A 73 9.94 3.83 -4.43
C VAL A 73 8.54 3.29 -4.18
N LEU A 74 7.51 4.01 -4.61
CA LEU A 74 6.12 3.70 -4.29
C LEU A 74 5.68 2.33 -4.87
N PRO A 75 5.91 2.00 -6.16
CA PRO A 75 5.61 0.68 -6.70
C PRO A 75 6.38 -0.45 -6.00
N ILE A 76 7.65 -0.22 -5.62
CA ILE A 76 8.43 -1.25 -4.91
C ILE A 76 7.85 -1.53 -3.52
N LEU A 77 7.49 -0.48 -2.75
CA LEU A 77 6.84 -0.65 -1.45
C LEU A 77 5.50 -1.39 -1.58
N LEU A 78 4.69 -1.05 -2.58
CA LEU A 78 3.42 -1.72 -2.84
C LEU A 78 3.59 -3.17 -3.31
N LEU A 79 4.64 -3.48 -4.07
CA LEU A 79 4.99 -4.86 -4.45
C LEU A 79 5.36 -5.71 -3.23
N LEU A 80 6.21 -5.17 -2.35
CA LEU A 80 6.60 -5.84 -1.11
C LEU A 80 5.40 -6.04 -0.20
N LEU A 81 4.55 -5.02 -0.04
CA LEU A 81 3.34 -5.09 0.78
C LEU A 81 2.35 -6.14 0.26
N ARG A 82 2.08 -6.17 -1.06
CA ARG A 82 1.23 -7.20 -1.66
C ARG A 82 1.79 -8.61 -1.47
N SER A 83 3.11 -8.74 -1.41
CA SER A 83 3.78 -10.02 -1.25
C SER A 83 3.84 -10.52 0.20
N SER A 84 3.78 -9.62 1.18
CA SER A 84 3.71 -9.97 2.60
C SER A 84 2.29 -10.33 3.06
N THR A 85 1.28 -10.02 2.26
CA THR A 85 -0.12 -10.39 2.47
C THR A 85 -0.47 -11.68 1.71
N MET A 86 -0.96 -12.70 2.42
CA MET A 86 -1.46 -13.91 1.77
C MET A 86 -2.74 -13.60 1.00
N ARG A 87 -2.73 -13.83 -0.31
CA ARG A 87 -3.98 -13.91 -1.06
C ARG A 87 -4.65 -15.24 -0.72
N SER A 88 -5.77 -15.19 -0.01
CA SER A 88 -6.76 -16.25 -0.14
C SER A 88 -7.07 -16.38 -1.62
N ALA A 89 -6.87 -17.57 -2.20
CA ALA A 89 -6.96 -17.85 -3.63
C ALA A 89 -8.34 -17.56 -4.27
N VAL A 90 -9.28 -16.94 -3.54
CA VAL A 90 -10.71 -16.91 -3.86
C VAL A 90 -11.25 -15.50 -4.10
N LYS A 91 -10.45 -14.42 -4.00
CA LYS A 91 -10.96 -13.07 -4.27
C LYS A 91 -10.35 -12.41 -5.51
N SER A 92 -11.05 -12.62 -6.63
CA SER A 92 -11.38 -11.62 -7.64
C SER A 92 -10.46 -11.51 -8.87
N ASP A 93 -11.04 -11.79 -10.05
CA ASP A 93 -10.50 -11.58 -11.41
C ASP A 93 -10.26 -10.10 -11.79
N TYR A 94 -10.42 -9.17 -10.84
CA TYR A 94 -10.35 -7.73 -11.05
C TYR A 94 -8.97 -7.12 -10.75
N TYR A 95 -7.99 -7.92 -10.32
CA TYR A 95 -6.63 -7.44 -10.01
C TYR A 95 -5.61 -8.03 -10.98
N SER A 96 -4.64 -7.23 -11.42
CA SER A 96 -3.57 -7.65 -12.34
C SER A 96 -2.85 -8.92 -11.85
N GLN A 97 -3.16 -10.05 -12.50
CA GLN A 97 -2.77 -11.39 -12.04
C GLN A 97 -1.31 -11.77 -12.37
N SER A 98 -0.54 -10.91 -13.03
CA SER A 98 0.56 -11.38 -13.86
C SER A 98 1.88 -11.71 -13.15
N PHE A 99 2.11 -11.39 -11.86
CA PHE A 99 3.41 -11.70 -11.24
C PHE A 99 3.45 -11.83 -9.72
N ALA A 100 2.55 -11.19 -8.97
CA ALA A 100 2.34 -11.57 -7.57
C ALA A 100 2.00 -13.07 -7.47
N THR A 101 1.37 -13.63 -8.52
CA THR A 101 1.05 -15.05 -8.67
C THR A 101 2.31 -15.88 -8.94
N PHE A 102 3.22 -15.37 -9.80
CA PHE A 102 4.53 -16.00 -10.02
C PHE A 102 5.34 -16.11 -8.73
N SER A 103 5.37 -15.06 -7.91
CA SER A 103 6.13 -15.10 -6.66
C SER A 103 5.54 -16.09 -5.65
N THR A 104 4.22 -16.13 -5.52
CA THR A 104 3.53 -17.13 -4.67
C THR A 104 3.75 -18.56 -5.19
N GLN A 105 3.64 -18.78 -6.51
CA GLN A 105 3.88 -20.09 -7.14
C GLN A 105 5.33 -20.54 -6.97
N ALA A 106 6.31 -19.64 -7.14
CA ALA A 106 7.72 -19.93 -6.93
C ALA A 106 7.98 -20.34 -5.47
N LEU A 107 7.43 -19.61 -4.50
CA LEU A 107 7.55 -19.95 -3.07
C LEU A 107 6.89 -21.30 -2.74
N GLN A 108 5.71 -21.59 -3.30
CA GLN A 108 5.03 -22.87 -3.15
C GLN A 108 5.84 -24.02 -3.77
N SER A 109 6.43 -23.82 -4.94
CA SER A 109 7.31 -24.82 -5.59
C SER A 109 8.58 -25.13 -4.78
N MET A 110 9.00 -24.19 -3.92
CA MET A 110 10.14 -24.34 -3.02
C MET A 110 9.76 -24.96 -1.65
N GLY A 111 8.51 -25.35 -1.46
CA GLY A 111 8.03 -25.93 -0.20
C GLY A 111 7.98 -24.94 0.97
N VAL A 112 8.05 -23.64 0.69
CA VAL A 112 7.98 -22.60 1.73
C VAL A 112 6.53 -22.47 2.18
N GLU A 113 6.28 -22.70 3.46
CA GLU A 113 4.97 -22.44 4.04
C GLU A 113 4.66 -20.95 3.97
N THR A 114 3.83 -20.56 3.01
CA THR A 114 3.42 -19.18 2.83
C THR A 114 2.41 -18.71 3.89
N LYS A 115 2.05 -19.56 4.86
CA LYS A 115 0.99 -19.29 5.84
C LYS A 115 1.29 -18.10 6.77
N ASN A 116 2.55 -17.74 6.97
CA ASN A 116 2.93 -16.64 7.83
C ASN A 116 2.91 -15.32 7.05
N THR A 117 1.79 -14.60 7.11
CA THR A 117 1.76 -13.18 6.76
C THR A 117 2.75 -12.44 7.65
N ASN A 118 3.77 -11.80 7.06
CA ASN A 118 4.71 -10.99 7.83
C ASN A 118 4.04 -9.65 8.20
N THR A 119 3.25 -9.68 9.26
CA THR A 119 2.48 -8.53 9.76
C THR A 119 3.42 -7.39 10.16
N GLU A 120 4.57 -7.67 10.77
CA GLU A 120 5.56 -6.66 11.16
C GLU A 120 6.11 -5.90 9.95
N LEU A 121 6.54 -6.64 8.92
CA LEU A 121 6.98 -6.05 7.64
C LEU A 121 5.89 -5.19 7.00
N SER A 122 4.66 -5.70 7.03
CA SER A 122 3.52 -4.99 6.43
C SER A 122 3.22 -3.68 7.16
N LEU A 123 3.28 -3.69 8.50
CA LEU A 123 3.12 -2.49 9.33
C LEU A 123 4.26 -1.50 9.13
N GLU A 124 5.50 -1.98 8.99
CA GLU A 124 6.65 -1.13 8.70
C GLU A 124 6.49 -0.44 7.35
N ILE A 125 6.05 -1.16 6.31
CA ILE A 125 5.78 -0.57 4.99
C ILE A 125 4.65 0.45 5.06
N ILE A 126 3.54 0.15 5.77
CA ILE A 126 2.46 1.13 6.00
C ILE A 126 3.00 2.38 6.70
N GLY A 127 3.88 2.22 7.69
CA GLY A 127 4.54 3.33 8.38
C GLY A 127 5.40 4.21 7.47
N ILE A 128 6.05 3.62 6.45
CA ILE A 128 6.77 4.38 5.42
C ILE A 128 5.78 5.09 4.50
N LEU A 129 4.75 4.39 4.02
CA LEU A 129 3.77 4.92 3.09
C LEU A 129 2.91 6.03 3.70
N LYS A 130 2.72 6.04 5.03
CA LYS A 130 2.10 7.17 5.75
C LYS A 130 2.75 8.51 5.39
N ARG A 131 4.05 8.54 5.11
CA ARG A 131 4.77 9.77 4.74
C ARG A 131 4.36 10.31 3.36
N THR A 132 3.80 9.48 2.49
CA THR A 132 3.32 9.91 1.16
C THR A 132 2.06 10.78 1.24
N PHE A 133 1.33 10.75 2.35
CA PHE A 133 0.11 11.55 2.53
C PHE A 133 0.36 13.05 2.65
N SER A 134 1.62 13.47 2.87
CA SER A 134 2.03 14.88 2.79
C SER A 134 2.47 15.32 1.40
N GLN A 135 2.48 14.44 0.40
CA GLN A 135 2.86 14.74 -0.99
C GLN A 135 1.61 14.97 -1.88
N PRO A 136 1.75 15.45 -3.12
CA PRO A 136 0.61 15.65 -4.04
C PRO A 136 -0.19 14.37 -4.34
N ALA A 137 -1.40 14.52 -4.90
CA ALA A 137 -2.38 13.45 -5.03
C ALA A 137 -1.89 12.19 -5.76
N ASN A 138 -1.08 12.36 -6.80
CA ASN A 138 -0.52 11.26 -7.60
C ASN A 138 0.46 10.36 -6.82
N ILE A 139 0.96 10.83 -5.68
CA ILE A 139 1.94 10.12 -4.86
C ILE A 139 1.28 9.52 -3.60
N LYS A 140 0.11 10.01 -3.19
CA LYS A 140 -0.62 9.49 -2.02
C LYS A 140 -0.97 8.02 -2.25
N SER A 141 -0.41 7.14 -1.42
CA SER A 141 -0.47 5.70 -1.62
C SER A 141 -1.83 5.08 -1.22
N ILE A 142 -2.91 5.44 -1.91
CA ILE A 142 -4.24 4.83 -1.69
C ILE A 142 -4.24 3.34 -2.08
N GLY A 143 -3.27 2.90 -2.89
CA GLY A 143 -3.03 1.49 -3.22
C GLY A 143 -2.73 0.56 -2.03
N ILE A 144 -2.54 1.08 -0.80
CA ILE A 144 -2.45 0.26 0.43
C ILE A 144 -3.75 -0.53 0.67
N VAL A 145 -4.89 0.00 0.24
CA VAL A 145 -6.22 -0.59 0.48
C VAL A 145 -6.37 -1.98 -0.12
N GLU A 146 -5.77 -2.22 -1.29
CA GLU A 146 -5.81 -3.54 -1.93
C GLU A 146 -5.09 -4.59 -1.06
N ALA A 147 -3.89 -4.26 -0.58
CA ALA A 147 -3.14 -5.14 0.30
C ALA A 147 -3.82 -5.32 1.66
N ALA A 148 -4.40 -4.24 2.21
CA ALA A 148 -5.15 -4.28 3.46
C ALA A 148 -6.41 -5.16 3.34
N SER A 149 -7.12 -5.08 2.22
CA SER A 149 -8.30 -5.90 1.95
C SER A 149 -7.97 -7.40 1.84
N ALA A 150 -6.74 -7.73 1.41
CA ALA A 150 -6.25 -9.09 1.34
C ALA A 150 -5.76 -9.64 2.69
N ASN A 151 -5.45 -8.79 3.68
CA ASN A 151 -4.95 -9.19 4.99
C ASN A 151 -5.72 -8.52 6.14
N GLN A 152 -6.53 -9.30 6.85
CA GLN A 152 -7.35 -8.85 7.98
C GLN A 152 -6.54 -8.12 9.08
N ASN A 153 -5.27 -8.49 9.28
CA ASN A 153 -4.41 -7.84 10.27
C ASN A 153 -4.05 -6.39 9.90
N LEU A 154 -4.19 -6.02 8.61
CA LEU A 154 -3.86 -4.69 8.09
C LEU A 154 -5.09 -3.80 7.90
N VAL A 155 -6.30 -4.35 7.94
CA VAL A 155 -7.54 -3.60 7.75
C VAL A 155 -7.63 -2.45 8.75
N TYR A 156 -7.50 -2.74 10.06
CA TYR A 156 -7.61 -1.70 11.10
C TYR A 156 -6.46 -0.68 11.09
N PRO A 157 -5.18 -1.07 11.01
CA PRO A 157 -4.07 -0.11 10.88
C PRO A 157 -4.21 0.80 9.65
N THR A 158 -4.67 0.25 8.53
CA THR A 158 -4.88 1.04 7.31
C THR A 158 -6.09 1.96 7.45
N LEU A 159 -7.19 1.47 8.03
CA LEU A 159 -8.38 2.30 8.29
C LEU A 159 -8.04 3.46 9.24
N ASP A 160 -7.31 3.20 10.32
CA ASP A 160 -6.87 4.24 11.27
C ASP A 160 -6.01 5.31 10.58
N LEU A 161 -5.06 4.89 9.74
CA LEU A 161 -4.26 5.81 8.94
C LEU A 161 -5.11 6.71 8.04
N LEU A 162 -6.03 6.12 7.26
CA LEU A 162 -6.84 6.85 6.29
C LEU A 162 -7.88 7.76 6.96
N VAL A 163 -8.52 7.30 8.04
CA VAL A 163 -9.49 8.09 8.81
C VAL A 163 -8.80 9.24 9.51
N THR A 164 -7.60 9.01 10.07
CA THR A 164 -6.81 10.10 10.67
C THR A 164 -6.44 11.14 9.62
N HIS A 165 -6.03 10.71 8.43
CA HIS A 165 -5.75 11.63 7.31
C HIS A 165 -7.01 12.41 6.91
N LEU A 166 -8.14 11.71 6.71
CA LEU A 166 -9.43 12.32 6.38
C LEU A 166 -9.86 13.38 7.41
N ALA A 167 -9.73 13.07 8.70
CA ALA A 167 -10.09 13.99 9.79
C ALA A 167 -9.16 15.22 9.89
N THR A 168 -7.96 15.16 9.31
CA THR A 168 -7.04 16.32 9.26
C THR A 168 -7.26 17.22 8.05
N LEU A 169 -8.10 16.80 7.10
CA LEU A 169 -8.41 17.63 5.94
C LEU A 169 -9.23 18.86 6.36
N LYS A 170 -8.91 20.00 5.75
CA LYS A 170 -9.69 21.23 5.94
C LYS A 170 -11.02 21.12 5.19
N GLN A 171 -11.93 22.06 5.49
CA GLN A 171 -13.22 22.19 4.82
C GLN A 171 -13.08 22.10 3.30
N ILE A 172 -13.99 21.33 2.68
CA ILE A 172 -14.00 21.10 1.23
C ILE A 172 -14.16 22.45 0.54
N SER A 173 -13.14 22.83 -0.23
CA SER A 173 -13.08 24.07 -0.99
C SER A 173 -12.10 23.91 -2.14
N ARG A 174 -12.32 24.59 -3.26
CA ARG A 174 -11.43 24.49 -4.43
C ARG A 174 -9.99 24.88 -4.09
N SER A 175 -9.80 25.94 -3.32
CA SER A 175 -8.49 26.47 -2.92
C SER A 175 -7.68 25.51 -2.03
N THR A 176 -8.35 24.60 -1.31
CA THR A 176 -7.70 23.62 -0.43
C THR A 176 -7.25 22.38 -1.19
N TYR A 177 -7.98 21.97 -2.23
CA TYR A 177 -7.79 20.67 -2.90
C TYR A 177 -7.11 20.80 -4.27
N ILE A 178 -7.06 22.00 -4.85
CA ILE A 178 -6.48 22.26 -6.15
C ILE A 178 -5.47 23.40 -6.03
N GLU A 179 -4.23 23.15 -6.46
CA GLU A 179 -3.23 24.18 -6.67
C GLU A 179 -3.20 24.56 -8.14
N SER A 180 -3.45 25.84 -8.45
CA SER A 180 -3.40 26.36 -9.82
C SER A 180 -2.23 27.32 -9.96
N SER A 181 -1.26 26.96 -10.81
CA SER A 181 -0.20 27.84 -11.27
C SER A 181 -0.55 28.43 -12.65
N LYS A 182 0.24 29.38 -13.15
CA LYS A 182 0.02 29.98 -14.49
C LYS A 182 0.09 28.96 -15.63
N SER A 183 0.74 27.81 -15.42
CA SER A 183 1.02 26.82 -16.46
C SER A 183 0.46 25.42 -16.15
N SER A 184 -0.06 25.19 -14.95
CA SER A 184 -0.51 23.86 -14.53
C SER A 184 -1.54 23.91 -13.42
N THR A 185 -2.44 22.93 -13.41
CA THR A 185 -3.36 22.67 -12.29
C THR A 185 -3.01 21.33 -11.70
N ILE A 186 -2.73 21.29 -10.41
CA ILE A 186 -2.30 20.10 -9.68
C ILE A 186 -3.36 19.78 -8.64
N LEU A 187 -3.81 18.53 -8.62
CA LEU A 187 -4.67 18.01 -7.57
C LEU A 187 -3.83 17.73 -6.32
N LEU A 188 -4.18 18.34 -5.20
CA LEU A 188 -3.46 18.16 -3.93
C LEU A 188 -3.97 16.93 -3.16
N GLU A 189 -5.28 16.68 -3.20
CA GLU A 189 -5.93 15.60 -2.45
C GLU A 189 -6.97 14.89 -3.32
N PRO A 190 -6.81 13.58 -3.59
CA PRO A 190 -7.78 12.77 -4.30
C PRO A 190 -8.90 12.34 -3.33
N LEU A 191 -9.74 13.30 -2.94
CA LEU A 191 -10.77 13.10 -1.91
C LEU A 191 -11.73 11.95 -2.25
N SER A 192 -12.11 11.78 -3.52
CA SER A 192 -12.96 10.67 -3.98
C SER A 192 -12.37 9.32 -3.62
N ASP A 193 -11.08 9.14 -3.91
CA ASP A 193 -10.37 7.88 -3.73
C ASP A 193 -10.15 7.60 -2.24
N LEU A 194 -9.88 8.64 -1.46
CA LEU A 194 -9.77 8.54 0.00
C LEU A 194 -11.10 8.14 0.65
N VAL A 195 -12.22 8.79 0.26
CA VAL A 195 -13.56 8.47 0.75
C VAL A 195 -13.94 7.05 0.38
N GLN A 196 -13.68 6.63 -0.86
CA GLN A 196 -13.92 5.27 -1.31
C GLN A 196 -13.10 4.25 -0.50
N ALA A 197 -11.83 4.55 -0.28
CA ALA A 197 -10.92 3.70 0.50
C ALA A 197 -11.38 3.53 1.95
N VAL A 198 -11.73 4.64 2.63
CA VAL A 198 -12.28 4.61 3.99
C VAL A 198 -13.60 3.84 4.01
N SER A 199 -14.52 4.11 3.08
CA SER A 199 -15.80 3.40 3.00
C SER A 199 -15.62 1.89 2.84
N LEU A 200 -14.70 1.44 1.96
CA LEU A 200 -14.43 0.02 1.75
C LEU A 200 -13.87 -0.66 3.01
N LEU A 201 -12.85 -0.07 3.64
CA LEU A 201 -12.23 -0.64 4.85
C LEU A 201 -13.18 -0.62 6.05
N THR A 202 -14.04 0.39 6.16
CA THR A 202 -15.11 0.45 7.16
C THR A 202 -16.09 -0.70 6.96
N ARG A 203 -16.55 -0.96 5.72
CA ARG A 203 -17.44 -2.11 5.43
C ARG A 203 -16.77 -3.45 5.78
N ILE A 204 -15.50 -3.63 5.43
CA ILE A 204 -14.75 -4.85 5.76
C ILE A 204 -14.63 -5.01 7.28
N SER A 205 -14.34 -3.92 8.00
CA SER A 205 -14.25 -3.92 9.47
C SER A 205 -15.58 -4.30 10.12
N ILE A 206 -16.69 -3.69 9.69
CA ILE A 206 -18.04 -4.01 10.20
C ILE A 206 -18.39 -5.48 9.95
N TYR A 207 -18.10 -6.00 8.76
CA TYR A 207 -18.32 -7.42 8.47
C TYR A 207 -17.47 -8.33 9.37
N GLY A 208 -16.21 -7.96 9.62
CA GLY A 208 -15.34 -8.68 10.55
C GLY A 208 -15.86 -8.69 11.98
N LEU A 209 -16.39 -7.55 12.46
CA LEU A 209 -16.94 -7.41 13.82
C LEU A 209 -18.23 -8.22 14.02
N ARG A 210 -19.10 -8.28 13.01
CA ARG A 210 -20.35 -9.06 13.07
C ARG A 210 -20.13 -10.58 13.13
N ASN A 211 -18.94 -11.06 12.74
CA ASN A 211 -18.57 -12.48 12.81
C ASN A 211 -17.90 -12.88 14.14
N THR A 212 -17.63 -11.94 15.04
CA THR A 212 -17.10 -12.22 16.38
C THR A 212 -18.22 -12.12 17.42
N SER A 213 -18.64 -13.27 17.94
CA SER A 213 -19.82 -13.45 18.81
C SER A 213 -19.68 -12.91 20.24
N THR A 214 -18.69 -12.05 20.52
CA THR A 214 -18.44 -11.51 21.86
C THR A 214 -18.35 -9.98 21.83
N GLN A 215 -19.30 -9.35 22.53
CA GLN A 215 -19.39 -7.91 22.78
C GLN A 215 -18.20 -7.43 23.62
N VAL A 216 -17.04 -7.26 23.01
CA VAL A 216 -15.95 -6.47 23.59
C VAL A 216 -15.87 -5.21 22.75
N VAL A 217 -16.36 -4.09 23.29
CA VAL A 217 -16.18 -2.76 22.70
C VAL A 217 -14.68 -2.50 22.64
N CYS A 218 -14.07 -2.82 21.51
CA CYS A 218 -12.64 -2.75 21.30
C CYS A 218 -12.31 -1.38 20.73
N GLY A 219 -11.08 -0.87 20.90
CA GLY A 219 -10.63 0.36 20.21
C GLY A 219 -10.81 0.32 18.68
N LYS A 220 -10.98 -0.89 18.12
CA LYS A 220 -11.40 -1.15 16.75
C LYS A 220 -12.80 -0.60 16.42
N ASP A 221 -13.75 -0.75 17.32
CA ASP A 221 -15.12 -0.23 17.16
C ASP A 221 -15.13 1.29 17.18
N ALA A 222 -14.34 1.90 18.07
CA ALA A 222 -14.20 3.35 18.13
C ALA A 222 -13.70 3.95 16.81
N LYS A 223 -12.76 3.26 16.14
CA LYS A 223 -12.24 3.69 14.83
C LYS A 223 -13.24 3.51 13.69
N VAL A 224 -14.03 2.45 13.73
CA VAL A 224 -15.14 2.27 12.79
C VAL A 224 -16.21 3.36 12.99
N CYS A 225 -16.57 3.68 14.24
CA CYS A 225 -17.50 4.77 14.53
C CYS A 225 -16.94 6.14 14.09
N GLN A 226 -15.65 6.41 14.32
CA GLN A 226 -14.99 7.61 13.83
C GLN A 226 -15.07 7.69 12.29
N ALA A 227 -14.77 6.59 11.59
CA ALA A 227 -14.85 6.52 10.15
C ALA A 227 -16.26 6.83 9.62
N ILE A 228 -17.29 6.25 10.24
CA ILE A 228 -18.70 6.52 9.90
C ILE A 228 -19.02 8.00 10.11
N SER A 229 -18.66 8.55 11.27
CA SER A 229 -18.92 9.97 11.57
C SER A 229 -18.25 10.92 10.58
N GLU A 230 -17.00 10.68 10.18
CA GLU A 230 -16.35 11.52 9.17
C GLU A 230 -17.00 11.38 7.78
N LEU A 231 -17.47 10.18 7.41
CA LEU A 231 -18.21 9.97 6.16
C LEU A 231 -19.58 10.64 6.18
N ASP A 232 -20.28 10.63 7.31
CA ASP A 232 -21.58 11.26 7.48
C ASP A 232 -21.46 12.79 7.34
N LYS A 233 -20.45 13.42 7.93
CA LYS A 233 -20.18 14.86 7.75
C LYS A 233 -19.97 15.24 6.28
N LEU A 234 -19.28 14.40 5.52
CA LEU A 234 -19.07 14.63 4.08
C LEU A 234 -20.37 14.46 3.29
N THR A 235 -21.23 13.53 3.72
CA THR A 235 -22.54 13.30 3.13
C THR A 235 -23.47 14.47 3.41
N GLU A 236 -23.52 14.96 4.65
CA GLU A 236 -24.26 16.18 5.03
C GLU A 236 -23.78 17.39 4.23
N PHE A 237 -22.46 17.60 4.14
CA PHE A 237 -21.88 18.66 3.31
C PHE A 237 -22.34 18.55 1.84
N ALA A 238 -22.30 17.35 1.26
CA ALA A 238 -22.70 17.14 -0.14
C ALA A 238 -24.21 17.29 -0.38
N ILE A 239 -25.04 17.14 0.65
CA ILE A 239 -26.50 17.36 0.58
C ILE A 239 -26.83 18.85 0.71
N GLU A 240 -26.14 19.55 1.60
CA GLU A 240 -26.44 20.94 1.98
C GLU A 240 -25.80 21.99 1.06
N GLN A 241 -24.67 21.66 0.43
CA GLN A 241 -23.84 22.61 -0.33
C GLN A 241 -23.97 22.36 -1.83
N ASP A 242 -24.09 23.43 -2.60
CA ASP A 242 -24.08 23.39 -4.06
C ASP A 242 -22.69 23.71 -4.62
N VAL A 243 -22.49 23.51 -5.92
CA VAL A 243 -21.22 23.80 -6.62
C VAL A 243 -20.76 25.25 -6.42
N HIS A 244 -21.71 26.17 -6.18
CA HIS A 244 -21.46 27.57 -5.90
C HIS A 244 -20.78 27.81 -4.54
N ASP A 245 -20.93 26.90 -3.60
CA ASP A 245 -20.35 27.01 -2.26
C ASP A 245 -18.92 26.43 -2.17
N LEU A 246 -18.42 25.84 -3.28
CA LEU A 246 -17.07 25.28 -3.38
C LEU A 246 -15.98 26.31 -3.72
N GLN A 247 -16.35 27.60 -3.83
CA GLN A 247 -15.45 28.70 -4.24
C GLN A 247 -14.26 28.89 -3.31
#